data_AF-A0A7X7Z239-F1
#
_entry.id   AF-A0A7X7Z239-F1
#
_cell.length_a   1.000
_cell.length_b   1.000
_cell.length_c   1.000
_cell.angle_alpha   90.00
_cell.angle_beta   90.00
_cell.angle_gamma   90.00
#
_symmetry.space_group_name_H-M   'P 1'
#
loop_
_entity.id
_entity.type
_entity.pdbx_description
1 polymer ?
#
loop_
_entity_poly.entity_id
_entity_poly.type
_entity_poly.pdbx_seq_one_letter_code
_entity_poly.pdbx_strand_id
1 'polypeptide(L)'
;MRRFLLMLALPLLAVAALALAANVQIWPQLPGVPNYSIGLPEAMYGQHPMDRESYGEGWFWLGAYNDGSYSFTNFMISNLGPGDNKGTMDVTVWEPSGKTYLQRAAFTSGPMKAAVGTMDVQVNNNRVWGKYPNFNLKLAEKDIAMDLQYQAILPSFTINSGRVVYGKVDDYYSVYVTTPRAKVTGTIKTPGGSRQVTGYGYTDHGVVTMMPYEYSNRWFTLRSFHEKYTLDILEFTVPQKFGGQTVPMIIFGENNQIVYGGTQYKLTPSNWQTEPKFGKKYPGDYDFVIDRPGKIKVEGHYAVKKVMHVIDILSQLNFVERQIAGLFAKSYVLRFFVEVKANVTYPDGRQEAFTAPGVAEVLYIQ
;
A
#
# COMPACT_ATOMS: atom_id res chain seq x y z
N MET A 1 74.22 3.19 -26.24
CA MET A 1 73.12 3.96 -25.60
C MET A 1 71.86 3.11 -25.73
N ARG A 2 71.43 2.35 -24.71
CA ARG A 2 70.52 2.76 -23.61
C ARG A 2 69.26 3.45 -24.17
N ARG A 3 68.01 3.00 -23.97
CA ARG A 3 67.43 2.09 -22.96
C ARG A 3 66.06 1.60 -23.46
N PHE A 4 65.72 0.38 -23.07
CA PHE A 4 64.38 -0.19 -22.93
C PHE A 4 63.39 0.82 -22.30
N LEU A 5 62.17 0.91 -22.82
CA LEU A 5 61.01 1.33 -22.02
C LEU A 5 60.07 0.14 -21.85
N LEU A 6 59.90 -0.22 -20.58
CA LEU A 6 59.00 -1.23 -20.05
C LEU A 6 57.56 -1.01 -20.50
N MET A 7 56.91 -2.10 -20.90
CA MET A 7 55.48 -2.30 -20.73
C MET A 7 55.15 -2.18 -19.23
N LEU A 8 54.33 -1.20 -18.87
CA LEU A 8 53.59 -1.19 -17.62
C LEU A 8 52.12 -1.46 -17.96
N ALA A 9 51.78 -2.74 -18.01
CA ALA A 9 50.42 -3.19 -17.86
C ALA A 9 49.97 -2.79 -16.45
N LEU A 10 49.17 -1.73 -16.33
CA LEU A 10 48.41 -1.50 -15.11
C LEU A 10 47.44 -2.68 -14.96
N PRO A 11 47.45 -3.39 -13.83
CA PRO A 11 46.37 -4.31 -13.56
C PRO A 11 45.11 -3.47 -13.42
N LEU A 12 44.11 -3.75 -14.27
CA LEU A 12 42.72 -3.52 -13.93
C LEU A 12 42.47 -4.28 -12.61
N LEU A 13 42.70 -3.61 -11.49
CA LEU A 13 42.03 -3.95 -10.26
C LEU A 13 40.56 -3.62 -10.51
N ALA A 14 39.84 -4.64 -10.99
CA ALA A 14 38.42 -4.72 -10.83
C ALA A 14 38.14 -4.46 -9.35
N VAL A 15 37.71 -3.24 -9.03
CA VAL A 15 37.05 -2.97 -7.77
C VAL A 15 35.73 -3.73 -7.86
N ALA A 16 35.79 -5.02 -7.60
CA ALA A 16 34.65 -5.75 -7.09
C ALA A 16 34.34 -5.08 -5.76
N ALA A 17 33.54 -4.02 -5.82
CA ALA A 17 32.79 -3.58 -4.67
C ALA A 17 31.88 -4.77 -4.32
N LEU A 18 32.37 -5.64 -3.44
CA LEU A 18 31.48 -6.38 -2.57
C LEU A 18 30.68 -5.30 -1.85
N ALA A 19 29.53 -4.94 -2.40
CA ALA A 19 28.48 -4.36 -1.60
C ALA A 19 28.23 -5.39 -0.49
N LEU A 20 28.80 -5.17 0.68
CA LEU A 20 28.27 -5.72 1.92
C LEU A 20 26.78 -5.34 1.87
N ALA A 21 25.93 -6.30 1.52
CA ALA A 21 24.50 -6.07 1.50
C ALA A 21 24.15 -5.56 2.90
N ALA A 22 23.76 -4.29 3.00
CA ALA A 22 23.31 -3.76 4.27
C ALA A 22 22.14 -4.64 4.73
N ASN A 23 22.23 -5.16 5.95
CA ASN A 23 21.30 -6.17 6.47
C ASN A 23 19.87 -5.61 6.47
N VAL A 24 19.08 -5.98 5.48
CA VAL A 24 17.63 -5.74 5.50
C VAL A 24 16.96 -6.88 6.24
N GLN A 25 16.14 -6.55 7.22
CA GLN A 25 15.34 -7.52 7.96
C GLN A 25 13.88 -7.32 7.56
N ILE A 26 13.33 -8.31 6.88
CA ILE A 26 11.93 -8.33 6.46
C ILE A 26 11.10 -8.93 7.59
N TRP A 27 10.17 -8.14 8.13
CA TRP A 27 9.28 -8.55 9.21
C TRP A 27 10.06 -9.22 10.36
N PRO A 28 11.06 -8.58 11.00
CA PRO A 28 11.82 -9.25 12.05
C PRO A 28 10.89 -9.70 13.18
N GLN A 29 11.12 -10.91 13.70
CA GLN A 29 10.43 -11.45 14.85
C GLN A 29 10.71 -10.60 16.07
N LEU A 30 9.68 -10.20 16.81
CA LEU A 30 9.84 -9.58 18.12
C LEU A 30 9.80 -10.66 19.20
N PRO A 31 10.73 -10.65 20.18
CA PRO A 31 10.67 -11.56 21.32
C PRO A 31 9.30 -11.50 22.01
N GLY A 32 8.66 -12.66 22.19
CA GLY A 32 7.36 -12.77 22.84
C GLY A 32 6.14 -12.36 21.99
N VAL A 33 6.33 -11.92 20.74
CA VAL A 33 5.23 -11.63 19.80
C VAL A 33 5.01 -12.86 18.90
N PRO A 34 3.76 -13.22 18.55
CA PRO A 34 3.50 -14.27 17.57
C PRO A 34 4.07 -13.96 16.18
N ASN A 35 4.21 -14.98 15.32
CA ASN A 35 4.72 -14.81 13.94
C ASN A 35 3.82 -13.90 13.06
N TYR A 36 2.59 -13.69 13.50
CA TYR A 36 1.66 -12.72 12.94
C TYR A 36 0.67 -12.35 14.04
N SER A 37 0.26 -11.08 14.08
CA SER A 37 -0.76 -10.64 15.02
C SER A 37 -2.09 -10.48 14.30
N ILE A 38 -3.12 -11.12 14.86
CA ILE A 38 -4.52 -10.91 14.50
C ILE A 38 -5.16 -10.12 15.64
N GLY A 39 -5.77 -8.98 15.34
CA GLY A 39 -6.24 -8.05 16.36
C GLY A 39 -5.08 -7.21 16.91
N LEU A 40 -4.68 -6.21 16.14
CA LEU A 40 -3.62 -5.26 16.50
C LEU A 40 -3.98 -4.48 17.78
N PRO A 41 -2.97 -4.14 18.61
CA PRO A 41 -3.16 -3.22 19.72
C PRO A 41 -3.66 -1.84 19.25
N GLU A 42 -4.43 -1.14 20.08
CA GLU A 42 -4.96 0.20 19.77
C GLU A 42 -3.86 1.20 19.35
N ALA A 43 -2.67 1.07 19.95
CA ALA A 43 -1.49 1.86 19.60
C ALA A 43 -1.14 1.84 18.11
N MET A 44 -1.42 0.73 17.40
CA MET A 44 -1.10 0.60 15.98
C MET A 44 -2.08 1.35 15.06
N TYR A 45 -3.16 1.92 15.60
CA TYR A 45 -4.16 2.67 14.83
C TYR A 45 -3.91 4.18 14.84
N GLY A 46 -3.28 4.70 15.90
CA GLY A 46 -2.97 6.12 16.06
C GLY A 46 -1.56 6.48 15.61
N GLN A 47 -1.23 7.77 15.72
CA GLN A 47 0.06 8.34 15.32
C GLN A 47 1.23 7.76 16.12
N HIS A 48 2.39 7.65 15.47
CA HIS A 48 3.70 7.36 16.04
C HIS A 48 4.65 8.57 15.83
N PRO A 49 4.49 9.66 16.60
CA PRO A 49 5.28 10.87 16.39
C PRO A 49 6.78 10.62 16.52
N MET A 50 7.57 11.19 15.62
CA MET A 50 9.03 11.12 15.65
C MET A 50 9.66 12.47 15.33
N ASP A 51 10.71 12.81 16.08
CA ASP A 51 11.59 13.94 15.78
C ASP A 51 12.66 13.49 14.77
N ARG A 52 12.25 13.40 13.51
CA ARG A 52 13.10 12.97 12.40
C ARG A 52 12.63 13.60 11.10
N GLU A 53 13.53 14.21 10.35
CA GLU A 53 13.22 14.85 9.05
C GLU A 53 12.52 13.89 8.07
N SER A 54 13.03 12.65 7.97
CA SER A 54 12.51 11.62 7.08
C SER A 54 11.28 10.88 7.61
N TYR A 55 10.67 11.35 8.70
CA TYR A 55 9.44 10.78 9.22
C TYR A 55 8.26 11.05 8.26
N GLY A 56 7.53 9.98 8.00
CA GLY A 56 6.23 10.01 7.35
C GLY A 56 5.30 8.98 7.98
N GLU A 57 4.02 9.27 8.00
CA GLU A 57 3.00 8.36 8.49
C GLU A 57 1.73 8.53 7.65
N GLY A 58 1.06 7.42 7.32
CA GLY A 58 -0.02 7.42 6.34
C GLY A 58 -1.14 6.45 6.69
N TRP A 59 -2.38 6.90 6.55
CA TRP A 59 -3.59 6.11 6.73
C TRP A 59 -4.35 6.01 5.43
N PHE A 60 -4.38 4.81 4.85
CA PHE A 60 -5.05 4.53 3.60
C PHE A 60 -6.42 3.92 3.82
N TRP A 61 -7.38 4.36 3.01
CA TRP A 61 -8.77 3.93 3.04
C TRP A 61 -9.24 3.63 1.62
N LEU A 62 -9.65 2.39 1.39
CA LEU A 62 -10.26 1.94 0.15
C LEU A 62 -11.74 1.67 0.40
N GLY A 63 -12.62 2.20 -0.45
CA GLY A 63 -14.01 1.78 -0.57
C GLY A 63 -14.27 1.12 -1.93
N ALA A 64 -14.87 -0.06 -1.94
CA ALA A 64 -15.33 -0.77 -3.13
C ALA A 64 -16.84 -0.96 -3.02
N TYR A 65 -17.62 -0.27 -3.86
CA TYR A 65 -19.06 -0.11 -3.66
C TYR A 65 -19.87 -1.00 -4.61
N ASN A 66 -21.08 -1.36 -4.17
CA ASN A 66 -22.00 -2.22 -4.91
C ASN A 66 -22.51 -1.58 -6.22
N ASP A 67 -22.42 -0.26 -6.35
CA ASP A 67 -22.70 0.45 -7.61
C ASP A 67 -21.52 0.34 -8.61
N GLY A 68 -20.46 -0.37 -8.25
CA GLY A 68 -19.24 -0.56 -9.05
C GLY A 68 -18.22 0.58 -8.93
N SER A 69 -18.52 1.64 -8.18
CA SER A 69 -17.56 2.72 -7.95
C SER A 69 -16.52 2.33 -6.88
N TYR A 70 -15.40 3.05 -6.88
CA TYR A 70 -14.32 2.89 -5.90
C TYR A 70 -13.89 4.24 -5.36
N SER A 71 -13.49 4.28 -4.09
CA SER A 71 -12.80 5.43 -3.51
C SER A 71 -11.46 5.03 -2.91
N PHE A 72 -10.52 5.97 -2.96
CA PHE A 72 -9.19 5.86 -2.38
C PHE A 72 -8.95 7.14 -1.62
N THR A 73 -8.73 7.05 -0.32
CA THR A 73 -8.42 8.22 0.52
C THR A 73 -7.17 7.93 1.31
N ASN A 74 -6.25 8.89 1.33
CA ASN A 74 -5.02 8.77 2.09
C ASN A 74 -4.82 10.03 2.91
N PHE A 75 -4.64 9.87 4.22
CA PHE A 75 -4.21 10.93 5.12
C PHE A 75 -2.73 10.72 5.40
N MET A 76 -1.92 11.77 5.31
CA MET A 76 -0.48 11.67 5.56
C MET A 76 0.02 12.79 6.46
N ILE A 77 0.98 12.44 7.32
CA ILE A 77 1.85 13.34 8.08
C ILE A 77 3.25 13.19 7.54
N SER A 78 3.99 14.30 7.40
CA SER A 78 5.41 14.23 7.14
C SER A 78 6.17 15.42 7.74
N ASN A 79 7.42 15.16 8.15
CA ASN A 79 8.36 16.21 8.52
C ASN A 79 9.17 16.74 7.32
N LEU A 80 9.12 16.07 6.16
CA LEU A 80 9.96 16.38 5.00
C LEU A 80 9.87 17.83 4.50
N GLY A 81 10.98 18.54 4.48
CA GLY A 81 11.11 19.93 4.06
C GLY A 81 10.93 20.91 5.24
N PRO A 82 10.77 22.22 4.99
CA PRO A 82 10.65 23.20 6.07
C PRO A 82 9.47 22.92 7.03
N GLY A 83 9.76 22.82 8.33
CA GLY A 83 8.78 22.60 9.42
C GLY A 83 8.32 21.14 9.57
N ASP A 84 7.77 20.79 10.73
CA ASP A 84 7.36 19.41 11.05
C ASP A 84 5.84 19.22 11.04
N ASN A 85 5.40 17.96 11.07
CA ASN A 85 4.00 17.55 11.21
C ASN A 85 3.07 18.14 10.12
N LYS A 86 3.56 18.23 8.89
CA LYS A 86 2.77 18.74 7.76
C LYS A 86 1.76 17.69 7.33
N GLY A 87 0.49 18.07 7.36
CA GLY A 87 -0.61 17.21 7.00
C GLY A 87 -1.08 17.37 5.57
N THR A 88 -1.39 16.26 4.90
CA THR A 88 -2.08 16.28 3.60
C THR A 88 -3.12 15.17 3.55
N MET A 89 -4.12 15.37 2.69
CA MET A 89 -5.07 14.32 2.34
C MET A 89 -5.29 14.34 0.84
N ASP A 90 -5.31 13.16 0.22
CA ASP A 90 -5.81 12.98 -1.14
C ASP A 90 -6.99 12.02 -1.16
N VAL A 91 -7.93 12.31 -2.06
CA VAL A 91 -9.11 11.49 -2.31
C VAL A 91 -9.29 11.32 -3.81
N THR A 92 -9.52 10.08 -4.22
CA THR A 92 -9.92 9.72 -5.58
C THR A 92 -11.26 8.97 -5.52
N VAL A 93 -12.22 9.35 -6.37
CA VAL A 93 -13.42 8.56 -6.64
C VAL A 93 -13.42 8.15 -8.10
N TRP A 94 -13.45 6.85 -8.35
CA TRP A 94 -13.57 6.26 -9.68
C TRP A 94 -14.98 5.74 -9.88
N GLU A 95 -15.61 6.09 -10.99
CA GLU A 95 -16.96 5.65 -11.35
C GLU A 95 -16.92 4.58 -12.46
N PRO A 96 -17.90 3.65 -12.51
CA PRO A 96 -18.00 2.63 -13.57
C PRO A 96 -17.98 3.20 -14.99
N SER A 97 -18.50 4.42 -15.15
CA SER A 97 -18.45 5.19 -16.40
C SER A 97 -17.02 5.43 -16.92
N GLY A 98 -16.00 5.24 -16.07
CA GLY A 98 -14.61 5.57 -16.32
C GLY A 98 -14.22 6.97 -15.88
N LYS A 99 -15.18 7.79 -15.41
CA LYS A 99 -14.86 9.09 -14.83
C LYS A 99 -14.09 8.92 -13.51
N THR A 100 -13.09 9.76 -13.32
CA THR A 100 -12.29 9.82 -12.10
C THR A 100 -12.29 11.24 -11.59
N TYR A 101 -12.64 11.43 -10.31
CA TYR A 101 -12.53 12.69 -9.61
C TYR A 101 -11.38 12.55 -8.61
N LEU A 102 -10.49 13.54 -8.58
CA LEU A 102 -9.39 13.58 -7.64
C LEU A 102 -9.35 14.96 -6.99
N GLN A 103 -9.26 14.98 -5.68
CA GLN A 103 -9.01 16.19 -4.91
C GLN A 103 -7.93 15.95 -3.87
N ARG A 104 -7.26 17.03 -3.48
CA ARG A 104 -6.18 17.02 -2.50
C ARG A 104 -6.31 18.23 -1.59
N ALA A 105 -6.30 17.98 -0.30
CA ALA A 105 -6.00 18.98 0.71
C ALA A 105 -4.48 19.11 0.83
N ALA A 106 -3.96 20.26 0.41
CA ALA A 106 -2.52 20.54 0.39
C ALA A 106 -1.89 20.51 1.79
N PHE A 107 -0.56 20.44 1.84
CA PHE A 107 0.23 20.72 3.04
C PHE A 107 0.05 22.18 3.45
N THR A 108 -1.05 22.50 4.11
CA THR A 108 -1.19 23.78 4.78
C THR A 108 -0.55 23.64 6.15
N SER A 109 0.08 24.69 6.64
CA SER A 109 0.41 24.85 8.07
C SER A 109 -0.85 24.99 8.94
N GLY A 110 -2.01 24.54 8.45
CA GLY A 110 -3.28 24.48 9.18
C GLY A 110 -3.28 23.29 10.14
N PRO A 111 -4.25 23.23 11.08
CA PRO A 111 -4.20 22.27 12.18
C PRO A 111 -4.43 20.85 11.65
N MET A 112 -3.34 20.12 11.41
CA MET A 112 -3.39 18.67 11.46
C MET A 112 -3.45 18.24 12.92
N LYS A 113 -4.30 17.25 13.20
CA LYS A 113 -4.34 16.58 14.49
C LYS A 113 -4.33 15.09 14.23
N ALA A 114 -3.43 14.36 14.86
CA ALA A 114 -3.47 12.92 14.87
C ALA A 114 -3.28 12.45 16.32
N ALA A 115 -4.20 11.61 16.79
CA ALA A 115 -4.14 11.08 18.14
C ALA A 115 -3.12 9.94 18.21
N VAL A 116 -2.31 9.93 19.26
CA VAL A 116 -1.53 8.75 19.65
C VAL A 116 -2.48 7.73 20.27
N GLY A 117 -2.28 6.44 19.98
CA GLY A 117 -3.00 5.37 20.68
C GLY A 117 -4.39 5.02 20.12
N THR A 118 -4.96 5.81 19.21
CA THR A 118 -6.28 5.55 18.63
C THR A 118 -6.40 6.14 17.22
N MET A 119 -7.31 5.59 16.41
CA MET A 119 -7.63 6.16 15.10
C MET A 119 -8.39 7.48 15.29
N ASP A 120 -7.69 8.60 15.16
CA ASP A 120 -8.29 9.93 15.07
C ASP A 120 -7.32 10.88 14.37
N VAL A 121 -7.51 11.05 13.06
CA VAL A 121 -6.64 11.85 12.19
C VAL A 121 -7.49 12.87 11.46
N GLN A 122 -7.11 14.13 11.55
CA GLN A 122 -7.80 15.26 10.97
C GLN A 122 -6.84 16.13 10.17
N VAL A 123 -7.21 16.43 8.93
CA VAL A 123 -6.54 17.41 8.05
C VAL A 123 -7.59 18.42 7.61
N ASN A 124 -7.46 19.66 8.08
CA ASN A 124 -8.50 20.71 7.93
C ASN A 124 -9.85 20.22 8.45
N ASN A 125 -10.89 20.16 7.61
CA ASN A 125 -12.23 19.70 7.96
C ASN A 125 -12.47 18.21 7.65
N ASN A 126 -11.44 17.50 7.19
CA ASN A 126 -11.51 16.09 6.83
C ASN A 126 -10.96 15.26 7.96
N ARG A 127 -11.62 14.16 8.30
CA ARG A 127 -11.28 13.35 9.47
C ARG A 127 -11.55 11.87 9.21
N VAL A 128 -10.67 11.04 9.74
CA VAL A 128 -10.90 9.62 9.96
C VAL A 128 -10.79 9.34 11.45
N TRP A 129 -11.76 8.64 12.02
CA TRP A 129 -11.78 8.39 13.46
C TRP A 129 -12.57 7.14 13.84
N GLY A 130 -12.27 6.58 15.00
CA GLY A 130 -13.04 5.50 15.59
C GLY A 130 -12.17 4.55 16.39
N LYS A 131 -12.73 3.39 16.69
CA LYS A 131 -12.03 2.30 17.38
C LYS A 131 -12.50 0.99 16.82
N TYR A 132 -11.62 0.01 16.75
CA TYR A 132 -11.97 -1.30 16.21
C TYR A 132 -13.22 -1.87 16.95
N PRO A 133 -14.22 -2.42 16.22
CA PRO A 133 -14.27 -2.64 14.77
C PRO A 133 -14.92 -1.51 13.96
N ASN A 134 -15.25 -0.34 14.54
CA ASN A 134 -16.03 0.71 13.86
C ASN A 134 -15.21 1.99 13.65
N PHE A 135 -15.08 2.38 12.39
CA PHE A 135 -14.39 3.61 11.99
C PHE A 135 -15.28 4.46 11.09
N ASN A 136 -14.93 5.73 11.00
CA ASN A 136 -15.65 6.74 10.22
C ASN A 136 -14.66 7.50 9.37
N LEU A 137 -15.10 7.88 8.17
CA LEU A 137 -14.39 8.77 7.27
C LEU A 137 -15.35 9.87 6.85
N LYS A 138 -14.98 11.12 7.14
CA LYS A 138 -15.72 12.29 6.69
C LYS A 138 -14.78 13.27 6.01
N LEU A 139 -15.10 13.63 4.77
CA LEU A 139 -14.35 14.62 4.02
C LEU A 139 -15.25 15.45 3.10
N ALA A 140 -14.79 16.66 2.81
CA ALA A 140 -15.42 17.58 1.86
C ALA A 140 -14.34 18.48 1.25
N GLU A 141 -13.91 18.15 0.03
CA GLU A 141 -12.89 18.87 -0.72
C GLU A 141 -13.43 19.22 -2.11
N LYS A 142 -13.62 20.52 -2.36
CA LYS A 142 -14.23 21.08 -3.58
C LYS A 142 -15.52 20.37 -3.98
N ASP A 143 -15.46 19.49 -4.98
CA ASP A 143 -16.59 18.80 -5.59
C ASP A 143 -16.74 17.34 -5.13
N ILE A 144 -15.86 16.87 -4.22
CA ILE A 144 -15.95 15.55 -3.59
C ILE A 144 -16.33 15.72 -2.12
N ALA A 145 -17.39 15.02 -1.69
CA ALA A 145 -17.69 14.85 -0.27
C ALA A 145 -18.04 13.39 0.03
N MET A 146 -17.57 12.89 1.17
CA MET A 146 -17.86 11.54 1.65
C MET A 146 -18.16 11.56 3.14
N ASP A 147 -19.16 10.78 3.55
CA ASP A 147 -19.48 10.49 4.95
C ASP A 147 -19.75 8.99 5.02
N LEU A 148 -18.75 8.23 5.45
CA LEU A 148 -18.68 6.78 5.34
C LEU A 148 -18.38 6.14 6.70
N GLN A 149 -19.02 5.00 6.95
CA GLN A 149 -18.75 4.14 8.09
C GLN A 149 -18.10 2.85 7.60
N TYR A 150 -17.05 2.44 8.29
CA TYR A 150 -16.31 1.21 8.06
C TYR A 150 -16.47 0.32 9.29
N GLN A 151 -17.23 -0.77 9.15
CA GLN A 151 -17.32 -1.80 10.17
C GLN A 151 -16.43 -2.97 9.76
N ALA A 152 -15.28 -3.12 10.43
CA ALA A 152 -14.37 -4.24 10.24
C ALA A 152 -15.10 -5.57 10.48
N ILE A 153 -15.01 -6.47 9.51
CA ILE A 153 -15.55 -7.82 9.57
C ILE A 153 -14.45 -8.89 9.45
N LEU A 154 -13.25 -8.50 9.03
CA LEU A 154 -12.04 -9.30 9.11
C LEU A 154 -11.08 -8.61 10.09
N PRO A 155 -10.46 -9.35 11.03
CA PRO A 155 -9.63 -8.73 12.06
C PRO A 155 -8.37 -8.10 11.49
N SER A 156 -7.86 -7.08 12.18
CA SER A 156 -6.61 -6.42 11.81
C SER A 156 -5.43 -7.38 11.83
N PHE A 157 -4.41 -7.10 11.01
CA PHE A 157 -3.33 -8.04 10.73
C PHE A 157 -1.97 -7.34 10.57
N THR A 158 -0.92 -7.98 11.08
CA THR A 158 0.47 -7.69 10.70
C THR A 158 1.34 -8.94 10.84
N ILE A 159 2.46 -8.99 10.11
CA ILE A 159 3.45 -10.08 10.19
C ILE A 159 4.56 -9.68 11.16
N ASN A 160 4.83 -10.52 12.16
CA ASN A 160 5.90 -10.28 13.14
C ASN A 160 5.83 -8.86 13.75
N SER A 161 6.88 -8.05 13.57
CA SER A 161 6.94 -6.64 13.99
C SER A 161 6.08 -5.68 13.16
N GLY A 162 5.63 -6.10 11.97
CA GLY A 162 5.04 -5.22 10.97
C GLY A 162 6.03 -4.24 10.35
N ARG A 163 7.34 -4.45 10.52
CA ARG A 163 8.41 -3.57 10.03
C ARG A 163 9.30 -4.26 8.99
N VAL A 164 9.82 -3.49 8.07
CA VAL A 164 11.02 -3.81 7.29
C VAL A 164 12.11 -2.86 7.73
N VAL A 165 13.21 -3.41 8.24
CA VAL A 165 14.33 -2.66 8.84
C VAL A 165 15.50 -2.66 7.88
N TYR A 166 16.12 -1.49 7.66
CA TYR A 166 17.14 -1.24 6.64
C TYR A 166 18.49 -0.89 7.28
N GLY A 167 19.27 -1.91 7.62
CA GLY A 167 20.59 -1.73 8.24
C GLY A 167 20.51 -1.33 9.72
N LYS A 168 20.00 -0.14 10.04
CA LYS A 168 19.81 0.34 11.42
C LYS A 168 18.39 0.06 11.89
N VAL A 169 18.21 -0.25 13.18
CA VAL A 169 16.89 -0.56 13.76
C VAL A 169 15.87 0.56 13.61
N ASP A 170 16.33 1.81 13.62
CA ASP A 170 15.48 3.00 13.48
C ASP A 170 15.18 3.38 12.02
N ASP A 171 15.82 2.72 11.05
CA ASP A 171 15.61 2.93 9.62
C ASP A 171 14.62 1.86 9.14
N TYR A 172 13.34 2.22 9.04
CA TYR A 172 12.30 1.25 8.74
C TYR A 172 11.11 1.82 7.97
N TYR A 173 10.40 0.90 7.32
CA TYR A 173 9.01 1.07 6.87
C TYR A 173 8.15 0.07 7.63
N SER A 174 6.97 0.48 8.09
CA SER A 174 6.00 -0.42 8.71
C SER A 174 4.67 -0.40 7.98
N VAL A 175 3.94 -1.51 8.06
CA VAL A 175 2.55 -1.59 7.62
C VAL A 175 1.72 -2.41 8.59
N TYR A 176 0.60 -1.84 8.96
CA TYR A 176 -0.39 -2.42 9.85
C TYR A 176 -1.72 -2.44 9.12
N VAL A 177 -2.20 -3.62 8.72
CA VAL A 177 -3.49 -3.74 8.04
C VAL A 177 -4.58 -3.64 9.09
N THR A 178 -5.08 -2.43 9.32
CA THR A 178 -6.03 -2.11 10.39
C THR A 178 -7.41 -2.67 10.12
N THR A 179 -7.79 -2.84 8.85
CA THR A 179 -9.04 -3.47 8.44
C THR A 179 -8.86 -4.16 7.09
N PRO A 180 -8.50 -5.46 7.03
CA PRO A 180 -8.36 -6.16 5.76
C PRO A 180 -9.69 -6.29 4.99
N ARG A 181 -10.82 -6.29 5.71
CA ARG A 181 -12.17 -6.17 5.13
C ARG A 181 -13.12 -5.50 6.11
N ALA A 182 -13.84 -4.49 5.63
CA ALA A 182 -14.98 -3.87 6.29
C ALA A 182 -16.25 -3.99 5.45
N LYS A 183 -17.41 -3.94 6.11
CA LYS A 183 -18.64 -3.45 5.48
C LYS A 183 -18.60 -1.93 5.47
N VAL A 184 -18.91 -1.33 4.33
CA VAL A 184 -18.94 0.11 4.16
C VAL A 184 -20.35 0.57 3.85
N THR A 185 -20.81 1.62 4.53
CA THR A 185 -22.08 2.29 4.26
C THR A 185 -21.90 3.80 4.35
N GLY A 186 -22.73 4.57 3.66
CA GLY A 186 -22.75 6.03 3.80
C GLY A 186 -23.04 6.76 2.51
N THR A 187 -22.57 8.00 2.39
CA THR A 187 -22.87 8.87 1.25
C THR A 187 -21.60 9.30 0.53
N ILE A 188 -21.66 9.32 -0.80
CA ILE A 188 -20.65 9.93 -1.67
C ILE A 188 -21.33 10.99 -2.54
N LYS A 189 -20.70 12.14 -2.64
CA LYS A 189 -21.06 13.22 -3.57
C LYS A 189 -19.88 13.52 -4.48
N THR A 190 -20.15 13.50 -5.78
CA THR A 190 -19.24 13.93 -6.86
C THR A 190 -19.98 14.92 -7.77
N PRO A 191 -19.32 15.52 -8.78
CA PRO A 191 -20.03 16.22 -9.88
C PRO A 191 -21.08 15.35 -10.59
N GLY A 192 -20.95 14.03 -10.54
CA GLY A 192 -21.95 13.09 -11.06
C GLY A 192 -23.22 12.98 -10.22
N GLY A 193 -23.23 13.54 -9.00
CA GLY A 193 -24.38 13.54 -8.10
C GLY A 193 -24.04 13.02 -6.70
N SER A 194 -25.05 13.08 -5.82
CA SER A 194 -24.99 12.53 -4.46
C SER A 194 -25.72 11.20 -4.42
N ARG A 195 -25.14 10.19 -3.76
CA ARG A 195 -25.72 8.84 -3.65
C ARG A 195 -25.37 8.16 -2.33
N GLN A 196 -26.29 7.32 -1.86
CA GLN A 196 -25.99 6.35 -0.81
C GLN A 196 -25.19 5.19 -1.41
N VAL A 197 -24.22 4.69 -0.66
CA VAL A 197 -23.38 3.56 -1.08
C VAL A 197 -23.37 2.49 0.00
N THR A 198 -23.24 1.25 -0.44
CA THR A 198 -22.91 0.09 0.39
C THR A 198 -21.82 -0.70 -0.31
N GLY A 199 -21.02 -1.46 0.42
CA GLY A 199 -19.98 -2.31 -0.18
C GLY A 199 -18.94 -2.80 0.82
N TYR A 200 -17.73 -2.99 0.32
CA TYR A 200 -16.58 -3.42 1.12
C TYR A 200 -15.55 -2.31 1.25
N GLY A 201 -14.69 -2.43 2.25
CA GLY A 201 -13.61 -1.49 2.46
C GLY A 201 -12.36 -2.15 3.02
N TYR A 202 -11.26 -1.43 2.90
CA TYR A 202 -9.95 -1.81 3.40
C TYR A 202 -9.25 -0.61 3.99
N THR A 203 -8.51 -0.82 5.09
CA THR A 203 -7.66 0.22 5.67
C THR A 203 -6.33 -0.34 6.11
N ASP A 204 -5.27 0.43 5.87
CA ASP A 204 -3.95 0.18 6.42
C ASP A 204 -3.34 1.46 7.02
N HIS A 205 -2.30 1.26 7.81
CA HIS A 205 -1.56 2.31 8.48
C HIS A 205 -0.07 2.03 8.35
N GLY A 206 0.67 2.98 7.78
CA GLY A 206 2.10 2.84 7.54
C GLY A 206 2.90 3.95 8.21
N VAL A 207 4.05 3.58 8.77
CA VAL A 207 5.04 4.52 9.34
C VAL A 207 6.34 4.33 8.58
N VAL A 208 7.01 5.42 8.24
CA VAL A 208 8.31 5.38 7.59
C VAL A 208 9.25 6.37 8.25
N THR A 209 10.50 5.97 8.40
CA THR A 209 11.59 6.81 8.91
C THR A 209 12.62 7.11 7.84
N MET A 210 12.35 6.82 6.58
CA MET A 210 13.28 6.95 5.45
C MET A 210 12.61 7.63 4.27
N MET A 211 13.40 8.24 3.39
CA MET A 211 12.84 8.77 2.14
C MET A 211 12.30 7.63 1.27
N PRO A 212 11.18 7.81 0.56
CA PRO A 212 10.59 6.74 -0.25
C PRO A 212 11.51 6.01 -1.22
N TYR A 213 12.37 6.74 -1.94
CA TYR A 213 13.37 6.17 -2.85
C TYR A 213 14.50 5.41 -2.12
N GLU A 214 14.68 5.62 -0.81
CA GLU A 214 15.71 4.94 -0.05
C GLU A 214 15.29 3.54 0.38
N TYR A 215 13.99 3.27 0.50
CA TYR A 215 13.49 2.02 1.09
C TYR A 215 12.70 1.14 0.12
N SER A 216 12.19 1.69 -1.00
CA SER A 216 11.47 0.88 -1.99
C SER A 216 11.59 1.42 -3.42
N ASN A 217 11.49 0.51 -4.41
CA ASN A 217 11.58 0.85 -5.84
C ASN A 217 10.26 0.63 -6.58
N ARG A 218 9.51 -0.41 -6.20
CA ARG A 218 8.28 -0.80 -6.87
C ARG A 218 7.38 -1.48 -5.87
N TRP A 219 6.11 -1.11 -5.89
CA TRP A 219 5.06 -1.76 -5.13
C TRP A 219 4.09 -2.45 -6.08
N PHE A 220 3.51 -3.52 -5.58
CA PHE A 220 2.31 -4.13 -6.12
C PHE A 220 1.37 -4.40 -4.97
N THR A 221 0.13 -3.94 -5.08
CA THR A 221 -0.93 -4.29 -4.15
C THR A 221 -2.14 -4.82 -4.87
N LEU A 222 -2.90 -5.73 -4.27
CA LEU A 222 -4.17 -6.23 -4.76
C LEU A 222 -5.14 -6.35 -3.60
N ARG A 223 -6.32 -5.75 -3.71
CA ARG A 223 -7.43 -5.96 -2.78
C ARG A 223 -8.63 -6.43 -3.57
N SER A 224 -9.14 -7.62 -3.26
CA SER A 224 -10.31 -8.21 -3.89
C SER A 224 -11.30 -8.71 -2.85
N PHE A 225 -12.58 -8.40 -3.09
CA PHE A 225 -13.68 -8.71 -2.18
C PHE A 225 -14.72 -9.56 -2.90
N HIS A 226 -14.85 -10.80 -2.44
CA HIS A 226 -15.97 -11.69 -2.74
C HIS A 226 -16.93 -11.69 -1.55
N GLU A 227 -18.19 -12.08 -1.71
CA GLU A 227 -19.12 -12.21 -0.58
C GLU A 227 -18.54 -13.10 0.55
N LYS A 228 -17.87 -14.18 0.16
CA LYS A 228 -17.24 -15.14 1.07
C LYS A 228 -15.74 -14.93 1.26
N TYR A 229 -15.00 -14.47 0.26
CA TYR A 229 -13.54 -14.46 0.27
C TYR A 229 -12.94 -13.04 0.26
N THR A 230 -11.74 -12.90 0.80
CA THR A 230 -10.96 -11.67 0.75
C THR A 230 -9.54 -12.01 0.39
N LEU A 231 -8.98 -11.27 -0.56
CA LEU A 231 -7.58 -11.37 -0.93
C LEU A 231 -6.95 -9.98 -0.81
N ASP A 232 -5.93 -9.86 0.04
CA ASP A 232 -5.05 -8.70 0.12
C ASP A 232 -3.61 -9.17 -0.15
N ILE A 233 -2.97 -8.59 -1.15
CA ILE A 233 -1.55 -8.80 -1.44
C ILE A 233 -0.88 -7.45 -1.35
N LEU A 234 0.28 -7.42 -0.69
CA LEU A 234 1.20 -6.30 -0.70
C LEU A 234 2.60 -6.86 -0.95
N GLU A 235 3.20 -6.43 -2.05
CA GLU A 235 4.60 -6.65 -2.36
C GLU A 235 5.29 -5.32 -2.61
N PHE A 236 6.52 -5.17 -2.14
CA PHE A 236 7.40 -4.14 -2.66
C PHE A 236 8.86 -4.59 -2.73
N THR A 237 9.61 -4.04 -3.66
CA THR A 237 11.02 -4.39 -3.86
C THR A 237 11.91 -3.38 -3.14
N VAL A 238 12.81 -3.87 -2.29
CA VAL A 238 13.82 -3.01 -1.64
C VAL A 238 14.90 -2.58 -2.65
N PRO A 239 15.56 -1.43 -2.46
CA PRO A 239 16.65 -1.00 -3.34
C PRO A 239 17.82 -1.98 -3.43
N GLN A 240 18.57 -1.95 -4.54
CA GLN A 240 19.71 -2.84 -4.77
C GLN A 240 20.81 -2.72 -3.70
N LYS A 241 20.95 -1.54 -3.08
CA LYS A 241 21.87 -1.34 -1.93
C LYS A 241 21.53 -2.22 -0.70
N PHE A 242 20.30 -2.74 -0.64
CA PHE A 242 19.80 -3.69 0.37
C PHE A 242 19.54 -5.09 -0.21
N GLY A 243 20.08 -5.42 -1.38
CA GLY A 243 19.98 -6.76 -1.99
C GLY A 243 18.83 -6.94 -2.97
N GLY A 244 17.96 -5.95 -3.18
CA GLY A 244 16.99 -5.98 -4.28
C GLY A 244 15.83 -6.98 -4.12
N GLN A 245 15.66 -7.56 -2.93
CA GLN A 245 14.64 -8.57 -2.67
C GLN A 245 13.22 -8.01 -2.55
N THR A 246 12.22 -8.85 -2.82
CA THR A 246 10.81 -8.51 -2.61
C THR A 246 10.44 -8.72 -1.15
N VAL A 247 9.69 -7.79 -0.59
CA VAL A 247 8.99 -7.86 0.69
C VAL A 247 7.58 -8.37 0.41
N PRO A 248 7.23 -9.61 0.81
CA PRO A 248 5.92 -10.18 0.55
C PRO A 248 4.99 -10.07 1.76
N MET A 249 3.69 -9.89 1.51
CA MET A 249 2.62 -10.07 2.46
C MET A 249 1.34 -10.47 1.70
N ILE A 250 0.68 -11.52 2.16
CA ILE A 250 -0.65 -11.92 1.69
C ILE A 250 -1.57 -12.16 2.86
N ILE A 251 -2.83 -11.76 2.71
CA ILE A 251 -3.95 -12.11 3.60
C ILE A 251 -5.02 -12.75 2.72
N PHE A 252 -5.39 -13.98 3.05
CA PHE A 252 -6.54 -14.66 2.51
C PHE A 252 -7.56 -14.90 3.62
N GLY A 253 -8.71 -14.23 3.48
CA GLY A 253 -9.83 -14.34 4.39
C GLY A 253 -10.94 -15.19 3.81
N GLU A 254 -11.60 -15.96 4.67
CA GLU A 254 -12.85 -16.66 4.38
C GLU A 254 -13.87 -16.26 5.44
N ASN A 255 -15.02 -15.78 4.98
CA ASN A 255 -16.03 -15.14 5.79
C ASN A 255 -15.41 -14.00 6.62
N ASN A 256 -15.43 -14.15 7.95
CA ASN A 256 -14.92 -13.17 8.91
C ASN A 256 -13.62 -13.65 9.59
N GLN A 257 -12.92 -14.61 8.98
CA GLN A 257 -11.70 -15.21 9.53
C GLN A 257 -10.55 -15.14 8.53
N ILE A 258 -9.36 -14.80 9.03
CA ILE A 258 -8.12 -14.92 8.25
C ILE A 258 -7.72 -16.41 8.28
N VAL A 259 -7.91 -17.09 7.15
CA VAL A 259 -7.54 -18.52 7.00
C VAL A 259 -6.07 -18.68 6.61
N TYR A 260 -5.49 -17.66 5.98
CA TYR A 260 -4.06 -17.58 5.75
C TYR A 260 -3.57 -16.13 5.79
N GLY A 261 -2.48 -15.88 6.50
CA GLY A 261 -1.75 -14.63 6.48
C GLY A 261 -0.26 -14.93 6.59
N GLY A 262 0.57 -14.35 5.72
CA GLY A 262 2.01 -14.60 5.77
C GLY A 262 2.78 -14.21 4.52
N THR A 263 3.96 -14.82 4.37
CA THR A 263 4.93 -14.52 3.29
C THR A 263 5.12 -15.67 2.32
N GLN A 264 4.64 -16.87 2.64
CA GLN A 264 4.88 -18.07 1.84
C GLN A 264 3.76 -18.24 0.81
N TYR A 265 3.92 -17.59 -0.34
CA TYR A 265 3.07 -17.76 -1.51
C TYR A 265 3.90 -17.54 -2.77
N LYS A 266 3.36 -17.92 -3.93
CA LYS A 266 3.94 -17.59 -5.23
C LYS A 266 3.07 -16.56 -5.90
N LEU A 267 3.69 -15.58 -6.54
CA LEU A 267 3.04 -14.60 -7.41
C LEU A 267 3.85 -14.50 -8.69
N THR A 268 3.23 -14.82 -9.83
CA THR A 268 3.91 -14.94 -11.12
C THR A 268 3.29 -13.95 -12.10
N PRO A 269 3.97 -12.82 -12.40
CA PRO A 269 3.48 -11.86 -13.39
C PRO A 269 3.59 -12.42 -14.80
N SER A 270 2.57 -12.19 -15.62
CA SER A 270 2.56 -12.51 -17.05
C SER A 270 1.86 -11.41 -17.86
N ASN A 271 1.80 -11.59 -19.18
CA ASN A 271 1.16 -10.67 -20.12
C ASN A 271 1.55 -9.19 -19.89
N TRP A 272 2.86 -8.91 -19.95
CA TRP A 272 3.37 -7.57 -19.68
C TRP A 272 2.90 -6.56 -20.72
N GLN A 273 2.29 -5.49 -20.24
CA GLN A 273 1.80 -4.36 -21.03
C GLN A 273 2.65 -3.12 -20.75
N THR A 274 2.48 -2.08 -21.56
CA THR A 274 3.14 -0.78 -21.40
C THR A 274 2.09 0.31 -21.33
N GLU A 275 2.13 1.11 -20.26
CA GLU A 275 1.27 2.28 -20.13
C GLU A 275 1.73 3.37 -21.12
N PRO A 276 0.84 3.88 -21.98
CA PRO A 276 1.22 4.74 -23.11
C PRO A 276 1.72 6.14 -22.71
N LYS A 277 1.24 6.72 -21.60
CA LYS A 277 1.57 8.09 -21.19
C LYS A 277 3.01 8.22 -20.66
N PHE A 278 3.49 7.23 -19.90
CA PHE A 278 4.80 7.27 -19.23
C PHE A 278 5.75 6.15 -19.66
N GLY A 279 5.31 5.24 -20.53
CA GLY A 279 6.13 4.12 -21.01
C GLY A 279 6.48 3.10 -19.92
N LYS A 280 5.75 3.10 -18.79
CA LYS A 280 5.99 2.17 -17.68
C LYS A 280 5.34 0.83 -17.97
N LYS A 281 6.10 -0.25 -17.82
CA LYS A 281 5.56 -1.60 -17.96
C LYS A 281 4.71 -1.97 -16.76
N TYR A 282 3.70 -2.80 -16.94
CA TYR A 282 2.98 -3.44 -15.84
C TYR A 282 2.48 -4.81 -16.32
N PRO A 283 2.37 -5.80 -15.42
CA PRO A 283 1.80 -7.09 -15.80
C PRO A 283 0.27 -6.96 -15.93
N GLY A 284 -0.25 -7.42 -17.07
CA GLY A 284 -1.69 -7.52 -17.30
C GLY A 284 -2.31 -8.63 -16.46
N ASP A 285 -1.54 -9.66 -16.14
CA ASP A 285 -2.02 -10.85 -15.45
C ASP A 285 -1.04 -11.28 -14.34
N TYR A 286 -1.58 -11.97 -13.34
CA TYR A 286 -0.80 -12.64 -12.30
C TYR A 286 -1.44 -13.97 -11.96
N ASP A 287 -0.63 -15.01 -11.85
CA ASP A 287 -1.03 -16.23 -11.17
C ASP A 287 -0.50 -16.20 -9.74
N PHE A 288 -1.35 -16.56 -8.77
CA PHE A 288 -0.95 -16.66 -7.37
C PHE A 288 -1.28 -18.03 -6.80
N VAL A 289 -0.40 -18.51 -5.92
CA VAL A 289 -0.55 -19.80 -5.23
C VAL A 289 -0.22 -19.64 -3.76
N ILE A 290 -1.22 -19.90 -2.91
CA ILE A 290 -1.02 -20.21 -1.49
C ILE A 290 -1.04 -21.73 -1.39
N ASP A 291 0.05 -22.34 -0.95
CA ASP A 291 0.12 -23.80 -0.72
C ASP A 291 0.55 -24.09 0.71
N ARG A 292 -0.40 -24.51 1.54
CA ARG A 292 -0.21 -24.90 2.93
C ARG A 292 -0.61 -26.37 3.06
N PRO A 293 0.34 -27.31 2.93
CA PRO A 293 0.06 -28.74 3.00
C PRO A 293 -0.76 -29.11 4.23
N GLY A 294 -1.85 -29.87 4.01
CA GLY A 294 -2.78 -30.29 5.06
C GLY A 294 -3.64 -29.18 5.67
N LYS A 295 -3.60 -27.94 5.15
CA LYS A 295 -4.37 -26.79 5.66
C LYS A 295 -5.25 -26.13 4.62
N ILE A 296 -4.65 -25.54 3.58
CA ILE A 296 -5.39 -24.86 2.53
C ILE A 296 -4.50 -24.69 1.31
N LYS A 297 -5.07 -24.88 0.12
CA LYS A 297 -4.44 -24.50 -1.13
C LYS A 297 -5.34 -23.52 -1.86
N VAL A 298 -4.80 -22.39 -2.31
CA VAL A 298 -5.53 -21.42 -3.13
C VAL A 298 -4.71 -21.20 -4.39
N GLU A 299 -5.32 -21.50 -5.53
CA GLU A 299 -4.74 -21.27 -6.85
C GLU A 299 -5.62 -20.29 -7.58
N GLY A 300 -5.06 -19.15 -7.97
CA GLY A 300 -5.84 -18.11 -8.61
C GLY A 300 -5.11 -17.37 -9.70
N HIS A 301 -5.93 -16.71 -10.49
CA HIS A 301 -5.56 -15.89 -11.63
C HIS A 301 -6.21 -14.52 -11.46
N TYR A 302 -5.39 -13.50 -11.57
CA TYR A 302 -5.77 -12.10 -11.62
C TYR A 302 -5.61 -11.62 -13.07
N ALA A 303 -6.56 -10.82 -13.54
CA ALA A 303 -6.49 -10.17 -14.85
C ALA A 303 -6.90 -8.69 -14.77
N VAL A 304 -6.07 -7.81 -15.33
CA VAL A 304 -6.39 -6.39 -15.53
C VAL A 304 -7.51 -6.28 -16.57
N LYS A 305 -8.65 -5.71 -16.14
CA LYS A 305 -9.77 -5.42 -17.04
C LYS A 305 -9.74 -4.00 -17.55
N LYS A 306 -9.30 -3.06 -16.71
CA LYS A 306 -9.24 -1.64 -17.06
C LYS A 306 -8.19 -0.91 -16.23
N VAL A 307 -7.45 0.00 -16.87
CA VAL A 307 -6.66 1.00 -16.16
C VAL A 307 -7.62 2.06 -15.62
N MET A 308 -7.76 2.14 -14.29
CA MET A 308 -8.65 3.10 -13.63
C MET A 308 -8.04 4.49 -13.65
N HIS A 309 -6.75 4.58 -13.32
CA HIS A 309 -6.08 5.86 -13.13
C HIS A 309 -4.57 5.71 -13.29
N VAL A 310 -3.96 6.73 -13.89
CA VAL A 310 -2.51 6.94 -13.92
C VAL A 310 -2.24 8.26 -13.19
N ILE A 311 -1.78 8.19 -11.94
CA ILE A 311 -1.45 9.36 -11.13
C ILE A 311 0.02 9.70 -11.36
N ASP A 312 0.24 10.90 -11.89
CA ASP A 312 1.54 11.56 -11.84
C ASP A 312 1.58 12.40 -10.57
N ILE A 313 2.29 11.90 -9.57
CA ILE A 313 2.36 12.50 -8.23
C ILE A 313 2.87 13.95 -8.30
N LEU A 314 3.79 14.25 -9.23
CA LEU A 314 4.35 15.59 -9.36
C LEU A 314 3.40 16.59 -9.98
N SER A 315 2.59 16.14 -10.94
CA SER A 315 1.65 17.02 -11.65
C SER A 315 0.60 17.64 -10.72
N GLN A 316 0.46 17.11 -9.51
CA GLN A 316 -0.52 17.52 -8.51
C GLN A 316 0.05 18.42 -7.40
N LEU A 317 1.34 18.78 -7.48
CA LEU A 317 2.03 19.55 -6.44
C LEU A 317 1.98 21.07 -6.70
N ASN A 318 1.67 21.82 -5.65
CA ASN A 318 1.75 23.29 -5.61
C ASN A 318 3.22 23.77 -5.54
N PHE A 319 3.44 25.09 -5.60
CA PHE A 319 4.78 25.68 -5.70
C PHE A 319 5.74 25.33 -4.53
N VAL A 320 5.23 25.23 -3.30
CA VAL A 320 6.03 24.88 -2.11
C VAL A 320 6.36 23.38 -2.14
N GLU A 321 5.39 22.55 -2.52
CA GLU A 321 5.55 21.10 -2.68
C GLU A 321 6.56 20.74 -3.77
N ARG A 322 6.68 21.55 -4.83
CA ARG A 322 7.69 21.39 -5.90
C ARG A 322 9.13 21.49 -5.42
N GLN A 323 9.39 22.16 -4.30
CA GLN A 323 10.73 22.23 -3.70
C GLN A 323 11.14 20.90 -3.04
N ILE A 324 10.18 20.07 -2.65
CA ILE A 324 10.35 18.74 -2.04
C ILE A 324 10.14 17.63 -3.09
N ALA A 325 9.44 17.95 -4.18
CA ALA A 325 9.10 17.08 -5.30
C ALA A 325 10.31 16.45 -6.02
N GLY A 326 11.50 17.07 -5.94
CA GLY A 326 12.75 16.48 -6.43
C GLY A 326 13.04 15.09 -5.83
N LEU A 327 12.56 14.84 -4.60
CA LEU A 327 12.71 13.58 -3.87
C LEU A 327 11.69 12.50 -4.31
N PHE A 328 10.69 12.89 -5.09
CA PHE A 328 9.58 12.06 -5.58
C PHE A 328 9.44 12.11 -7.10
N ALA A 329 10.45 12.65 -7.81
CA ALA A 329 10.32 13.27 -9.12
C ALA A 329 9.92 12.32 -10.27
N LYS A 330 9.82 11.03 -10.01
CA LYS A 330 9.50 10.00 -11.00
C LYS A 330 8.63 8.89 -10.41
N SER A 331 7.81 9.22 -9.42
CA SER A 331 6.89 8.28 -8.80
C SER A 331 5.54 8.28 -9.52
N TYR A 332 5.09 7.10 -9.93
CA TYR A 332 3.86 6.91 -10.71
C TYR A 332 3.01 5.81 -10.08
N VAL A 333 1.72 6.08 -9.87
CA VAL A 333 0.76 5.06 -9.43
C VAL A 333 -0.12 4.68 -10.61
N LEU A 334 -0.11 3.40 -10.97
CA LEU A 334 -1.07 2.79 -11.86
C LEU A 334 -2.11 2.05 -11.03
N ARG A 335 -3.38 2.42 -11.16
CA ARG A 335 -4.50 1.70 -10.54
C ARG A 335 -5.28 0.94 -11.60
N PHE A 336 -5.65 -0.29 -11.27
CA PHE A 336 -6.33 -1.21 -12.17
C PHE A 336 -7.60 -1.74 -11.54
N PHE A 337 -8.68 -1.76 -12.32
CA PHE A 337 -9.85 -2.57 -12.02
C PHE A 337 -9.60 -3.96 -12.59
N VAL A 338 -9.78 -4.96 -11.75
CA VAL A 338 -9.29 -6.32 -12.00
C VAL A 338 -10.36 -7.34 -11.68
N GLU A 339 -10.21 -8.52 -12.26
CA GLU A 339 -10.98 -9.71 -11.91
C GLU A 339 -10.05 -10.75 -11.35
N VAL A 340 -10.40 -11.29 -10.19
CA VAL A 340 -9.72 -12.41 -9.55
C VAL A 340 -10.60 -13.64 -9.70
N LYS A 341 -10.03 -14.72 -10.22
CA LYS A 341 -10.63 -16.06 -10.26
C LYS A 341 -9.74 -17.00 -9.47
N ALA A 342 -10.30 -17.78 -8.55
CA ALA A 342 -9.48 -18.73 -7.80
C ALA A 342 -10.26 -19.97 -7.39
N ASN A 343 -9.51 -21.05 -7.18
CA ASN A 343 -9.97 -22.31 -6.61
C ASN A 343 -9.33 -22.48 -5.23
N VAL A 344 -10.16 -22.76 -4.23
CA VAL A 344 -9.78 -23.05 -2.86
C VAL A 344 -9.93 -24.54 -2.63
N THR A 345 -8.87 -25.23 -2.22
CA THR A 345 -8.88 -26.64 -1.83
C THR A 345 -8.66 -26.77 -0.33
N TYR A 346 -9.57 -27.48 0.33
CA TYR A 346 -9.58 -27.71 1.77
C TYR A 346 -8.93 -29.04 2.15
N PRO A 347 -8.58 -29.27 3.44
CA PRO A 347 -7.94 -30.50 3.90
C PRO A 347 -8.78 -31.77 3.68
N ASP A 348 -10.11 -31.61 3.67
CA ASP A 348 -11.08 -32.68 3.43
C ASP A 348 -11.25 -33.02 1.93
N GLY A 349 -10.52 -32.33 1.05
CA GLY A 349 -10.60 -32.49 -0.41
C GLY A 349 -11.71 -31.68 -1.07
N ARG A 350 -12.56 -30.96 -0.31
CA ARG A 350 -13.55 -30.05 -0.88
C ARG A 350 -12.84 -28.96 -1.68
N GLN A 351 -13.45 -28.58 -2.80
CA GLN A 351 -13.00 -27.47 -3.63
C GLN A 351 -14.12 -26.45 -3.82
N GLU A 352 -13.75 -25.18 -3.79
CA GLU A 352 -14.65 -24.08 -4.09
C GLU A 352 -13.98 -23.08 -5.04
N ALA A 353 -14.69 -22.68 -6.09
CA ALA A 353 -14.25 -21.64 -7.00
C ALA A 353 -14.93 -20.32 -6.64
N PHE A 354 -14.22 -19.20 -6.80
CA PHE A 354 -14.84 -17.88 -6.75
C PHE A 354 -14.31 -16.97 -7.86
N THR A 355 -15.14 -16.01 -8.24
CA THR A 355 -14.75 -14.87 -9.08
C THR A 355 -15.13 -13.59 -8.35
N ALA A 356 -14.22 -12.63 -8.28
CA ALA A 356 -14.44 -11.40 -7.56
C ALA A 356 -13.80 -10.21 -8.29
N PRO A 357 -14.44 -9.03 -8.23
CA PRO A 357 -13.76 -7.81 -8.61
C PRO A 357 -12.65 -7.49 -7.61
N GLY A 358 -11.70 -6.68 -8.05
CA GLY A 358 -10.71 -6.11 -7.16
C GLY A 358 -10.12 -4.83 -7.72
N VAL A 359 -9.25 -4.25 -6.92
CA VAL A 359 -8.34 -3.19 -7.34
C VAL A 359 -6.91 -3.64 -7.11
N ALA A 360 -6.05 -3.36 -8.09
CA ALA A 360 -4.62 -3.44 -7.89
C ALA A 360 -3.93 -2.11 -8.16
N GLU A 361 -2.78 -1.94 -7.52
CA GLU A 361 -1.94 -0.76 -7.69
C GLU A 361 -0.52 -1.22 -7.99
N VAL A 362 0.13 -0.54 -8.93
CA VAL A 362 1.57 -0.61 -9.12
C VAL A 362 2.13 0.79 -8.93
N LEU A 363 2.93 0.96 -7.89
CA LEU A 363 3.66 2.21 -7.65
C LEU A 363 5.12 2.00 -8.07
N TYR A 364 5.61 2.88 -8.92
CA TYR A 364 7.04 3.01 -9.22
C TYR A 364 7.61 4.14 -8.37
N ILE A 365 8.77 3.91 -7.75
CA ILE A 365 9.53 4.91 -7.01
C ILE A 365 10.94 4.93 -7.61
N GLN A 366 11.41 6.13 -7.95
CA GLN A 366 12.66 6.33 -8.70
C GLN A 366 13.43 7.54 -8.20
#